data_AF-A0A8S1Y262-F1
#
_entry.id   AF-A0A8S1Y262-F1
#
_cell.length_a   1.000
_cell.length_b   1.000
_cell.length_c   1.000
_cell.angle_alpha   90.00
_cell.angle_beta   90.00
_cell.angle_gamma   90.00
#
_symmetry.space_group_name_H-M   'P 1'
#
loop_
_entity.id
_entity.type
_entity.pdbx_description
1 polymer ?
#
loop_
_entity_poly.entity_id
_entity_poly.type
_entity_poly.pdbx_seq_one_letter_code
_entity_poly.pdbx_strand_id
1 'polypeptide(L)'
;MQLYNGAMLTSARTNMFIVPAIDNSPIRDLIYFPYNGQVGHVAVPLHGTIMIEFIQSYLINKIRFWMYDYDSRITHMQVFAIGDDRMTETLIYEGSAPPGVMSVKFDQQQVSKLKFYNQNGNTLYEHMSTLKIQAYYAFY
;
A
#
# COMPACT_ATOMS: atom_id res chain seq x y z
N MET A 1 -0.18 3.15 -30.94
CA MET A 1 0.75 3.11 -29.79
C MET A 1 -0.03 3.58 -28.59
N GLN A 2 -0.49 2.66 -27.74
CA GLN A 2 -1.41 2.97 -26.64
C GLN A 2 -0.59 3.26 -25.38
N LEU A 3 -0.49 4.53 -25.01
CA LEU A 3 0.19 4.96 -23.77
C LEU A 3 -0.70 4.56 -22.59
N TYR A 4 -0.31 3.49 -21.89
CA TYR A 4 -0.90 3.17 -20.60
C TYR A 4 -0.46 4.25 -19.60
N ASN A 5 -1.32 5.22 -19.30
CA ASN A 5 -1.17 6.20 -18.22
C ASN A 5 -1.46 5.56 -16.85
N GLY A 6 -0.92 4.38 -16.59
CA GLY A 6 -1.11 3.62 -15.35
C GLY A 6 0.23 3.19 -14.77
N ALA A 7 0.30 3.06 -13.44
CA ALA A 7 1.49 2.57 -12.76
C ALA A 7 1.89 1.19 -13.28
N MET A 8 3.11 1.06 -13.80
CA MET A 8 3.66 -0.23 -14.22
C MET A 8 4.06 -1.02 -12.98
N LEU A 9 3.37 -2.14 -12.71
CA LEU A 9 3.74 -3.10 -11.66
C LEU A 9 5.01 -3.84 -12.07
N THR A 10 6.19 -3.36 -11.63
CA THR A 10 7.49 -3.92 -12.03
C THR A 10 8.04 -4.99 -11.08
N SER A 11 7.44 -5.20 -9.89
CA SER A 11 7.97 -6.17 -8.91
C SER A 11 6.90 -6.82 -8.03
N ALA A 12 5.92 -7.52 -8.61
CA ALA A 12 5.05 -8.38 -7.81
C ALA A 12 5.81 -9.68 -7.46
N ARG A 13 6.41 -9.75 -6.25
CA ARG A 13 6.65 -11.06 -5.63
C ARG A 13 5.29 -11.64 -5.25
N THR A 14 5.03 -12.87 -5.70
CA THR A 14 3.86 -13.73 -5.49
C THR A 14 2.71 -13.12 -4.66
N ASN A 15 1.67 -12.62 -5.33
CA ASN A 15 0.40 -12.30 -4.66
C ASN A 15 -0.33 -13.61 -4.33
N MET A 16 -0.61 -13.86 -3.05
CA MET A 16 -1.43 -15.00 -2.63
C MET A 16 -2.87 -14.52 -2.39
N PHE A 17 -3.83 -15.20 -3.00
CA PHE A 17 -5.25 -14.92 -2.81
C PHE A 17 -5.84 -16.01 -1.95
N ILE A 18 -6.38 -15.64 -0.79
CA ILE A 18 -7.12 -16.57 0.06
C ILE A 18 -8.52 -16.68 -0.56
N VAL A 19 -8.84 -17.87 -1.09
CA VAL A 19 -9.98 -18.25 -1.96
C VAL A 19 -9.61 -18.29 -3.47
N PRO A 20 -9.25 -19.47 -4.01
CA PRO A 20 -8.62 -19.64 -5.33
C PRO A 20 -9.55 -19.53 -6.56
N ALA A 21 -10.85 -19.29 -6.38
CA ALA A 21 -11.86 -19.43 -7.45
C ALA A 21 -12.30 -18.11 -8.13
N ILE A 22 -11.70 -16.97 -7.78
CA ILE A 22 -12.11 -15.64 -8.27
C ILE A 22 -10.97 -15.01 -9.04
N ASP A 23 -11.31 -14.17 -10.02
CA ASP A 23 -10.37 -13.43 -10.84
C ASP A 23 -9.39 -12.61 -9.97
N ASN A 24 -8.16 -13.09 -9.89
CA ASN A 24 -7.14 -12.73 -8.90
C ASN A 24 -6.25 -11.59 -9.38
N SER A 25 -6.86 -10.59 -10.01
CA SER A 25 -6.10 -9.47 -10.56
C SER A 25 -5.76 -8.42 -9.51
N PRO A 26 -4.48 -8.02 -9.36
CA PRO A 26 -4.07 -6.93 -8.48
C PRO A 26 -4.49 -5.54 -8.99
N ILE A 27 -5.03 -5.43 -10.21
CA ILE A 27 -5.44 -4.14 -10.84
C ILE A 27 -6.94 -3.83 -10.69
N ARG A 28 -7.66 -4.60 -9.87
CA ARG A 28 -9.12 -4.46 -9.72
C ARG A 28 -9.50 -3.29 -8.82
N ASP A 29 -10.68 -2.71 -9.07
CA ASP A 29 -11.20 -1.58 -8.30
C ASP A 29 -11.84 -1.98 -6.96
N LEU A 30 -12.44 -3.17 -6.89
CA LEU A 30 -13.11 -3.70 -5.70
C LEU A 30 -12.13 -4.44 -4.77
N ILE A 31 -12.12 -4.02 -3.50
CA ILE A 31 -11.21 -4.58 -2.47
C ILE A 31 -11.74 -5.93 -1.94
N TYR A 32 -13.05 -6.04 -1.75
CA TYR A 32 -13.70 -7.23 -1.19
C TYR A 32 -14.48 -8.01 -2.24
N PHE A 33 -14.61 -9.30 -2.02
CA PHE A 33 -15.49 -10.16 -2.80
C PHE A 33 -16.55 -10.80 -1.90
N PRO A 34 -17.84 -10.75 -2.25
CA PRO A 34 -18.83 -11.64 -1.66
C PRO A 34 -18.75 -13.01 -2.33
N TYR A 35 -18.43 -14.06 -1.58
CA TYR A 35 -18.56 -15.45 -2.02
C TYR A 35 -19.42 -16.22 -1.03
N ASN A 36 -20.56 -16.76 -1.49
CA ASN A 36 -21.52 -17.47 -0.63
C ASN A 36 -21.94 -16.72 0.66
N GLY A 37 -22.09 -15.39 0.57
CA GLY A 37 -22.43 -14.55 1.72
C GLY A 37 -21.27 -14.25 2.68
N GLN A 38 -20.06 -14.73 2.38
CA GLN A 38 -18.84 -14.40 3.12
C GLN A 38 -18.05 -13.32 2.37
N VAL A 39 -17.54 -12.35 3.12
CA VAL A 39 -16.58 -11.37 2.62
C VAL A 39 -15.23 -12.07 2.57
N GLY A 40 -14.63 -12.12 1.39
CA GLY A 40 -13.28 -12.63 1.27
C GLY A 40 -12.26 -11.52 1.09
N HIS A 41 -11.04 -11.85 1.51
CA HIS A 41 -9.94 -10.91 1.70
C HIS A 41 -8.73 -11.33 0.88
N VAL A 42 -7.95 -10.34 0.42
CA VAL A 42 -6.62 -10.58 -0.15
C VAL A 42 -5.60 -10.43 0.96
N ALA A 43 -4.67 -11.37 1.07
CA ALA A 43 -3.59 -11.28 2.04
C ALA A 43 -2.26 -11.50 1.33
N VAL A 44 -1.43 -10.45 1.32
CA VAL A 44 -0.02 -10.56 0.94
C VAL A 44 0.78 -10.37 2.23
N PRO A 45 1.41 -11.43 2.77
CA PRO A 45 2.31 -11.27 3.90
C PRO A 45 3.58 -10.57 3.43
N LEU A 46 3.89 -9.43 4.04
CA LEU A 46 5.01 -8.56 3.70
C LEU A 46 5.96 -8.49 4.89
N HIS A 47 7.03 -9.30 4.84
CA HIS A 47 8.04 -9.33 5.90
C HIS A 47 8.99 -8.13 5.84
N GLY A 48 9.20 -7.55 4.65
CA GLY A 48 10.14 -6.45 4.42
C GLY A 48 9.45 -5.15 4.01
N THR A 49 9.64 -4.76 2.76
CA THR A 49 9.23 -3.44 2.26
C THR A 49 8.35 -3.56 1.02
N ILE A 50 7.29 -2.75 0.94
CA ILE A 50 6.65 -2.44 -0.34
C ILE A 50 7.28 -1.15 -0.87
N MET A 51 7.75 -1.18 -2.11
CA MET A 51 8.15 0.03 -2.84
C MET A 51 7.19 0.26 -3.99
N ILE A 52 6.68 1.48 -4.11
CA ILE A 52 5.87 1.96 -5.22
C ILE A 52 6.72 2.99 -5.94
N GLU A 53 7.25 2.63 -7.10
CA GLU A 53 8.01 3.55 -7.94
C GLU A 53 7.11 4.14 -9.02
N PHE A 54 7.14 5.46 -9.15
CA PHE A 54 6.34 6.19 -10.12
C PHE A 54 7.12 6.36 -11.42
N ILE A 55 6.39 6.39 -12.55
CA ILE A 55 6.98 6.59 -13.89
C ILE A 55 7.68 7.95 -13.98
N GLN A 56 7.11 8.95 -13.32
CA GLN A 56 7.65 10.29 -13.15
C GLN A 56 7.39 10.75 -11.72
N SER A 57 8.08 11.80 -11.29
CA SER A 57 7.80 12.41 -9.99
C SER A 57 6.45 13.12 -10.00
N TYR A 58 5.72 13.03 -8.88
CA TYR A 58 4.47 13.72 -8.66
C TYR A 58 4.54 14.58 -7.40
N LEU A 59 3.85 15.72 -7.40
CA LEU A 59 3.69 16.51 -6.19
C LEU A 59 2.65 15.81 -5.31
N ILE A 60 3.04 15.37 -4.12
CA ILE A 60 2.18 14.60 -3.21
C ILE A 60 2.27 15.21 -1.81
N ASN A 61 1.13 15.30 -1.12
CA ASN A 61 1.03 15.75 0.27
C ASN A 61 0.12 14.84 1.12
N LYS A 62 -0.44 13.78 0.51
CA LYS A 62 -1.36 12.88 1.18
C LYS A 62 -1.21 11.45 0.67
N ILE A 63 -1.14 10.52 1.61
CA ILE A 63 -1.31 9.09 1.35
C ILE A 63 -2.55 8.56 2.06
N ARG A 64 -3.18 7.56 1.46
CA ARG A 64 -4.21 6.74 2.06
C ARG A 64 -3.82 5.29 1.86
N PHE A 65 -3.88 4.50 2.93
CA PHE A 65 -3.62 3.07 2.84
C PHE A 65 -4.67 2.31 3.62
N TRP A 66 -5.00 1.13 3.12
CA TRP A 66 -5.89 0.17 3.77
C TRP A 66 -5.06 -0.97 4.32
N MET A 67 -5.11 -1.15 5.63
CA MET A 67 -4.54 -2.32 6.30
C MET A 67 -5.52 -3.48 6.20
N TYR A 68 -4.98 -4.70 6.24
CA TYR A 68 -5.77 -5.92 6.34
C TYR A 68 -6.74 -5.84 7.52
N ASP A 69 -7.99 -6.23 7.29
CA ASP A 69 -9.11 -5.89 8.18
C ASP A 69 -10.03 -7.06 8.51
N TYR A 70 -9.56 -8.28 8.31
CA TYR A 70 -10.27 -9.49 8.72
C TYR A 70 -10.32 -9.66 10.25
N ASP A 71 -9.30 -9.19 10.96
CA ASP A 71 -9.17 -9.33 12.41
C ASP A 71 -8.64 -8.04 13.06
N SER A 72 -8.37 -8.08 14.37
CA SER A 72 -7.96 -6.93 15.18
C SER A 72 -6.46 -6.64 15.17
N ARG A 73 -5.68 -7.19 14.22
CA ARG A 73 -4.22 -7.00 14.18
C ARG A 73 -3.83 -5.53 13.99
N ILE A 74 -2.88 -5.04 14.78
CA ILE A 74 -2.33 -3.68 14.64
C ILE A 74 -0.92 -3.83 14.08
N THR A 75 -0.65 -3.21 12.94
CA THR A 75 0.65 -3.27 12.26
C THR A 75 1.54 -2.12 12.71
N HIS A 76 2.82 -2.37 12.93
CA HIS A 76 3.82 -1.33 13.16
C HIS A 76 4.60 -1.08 11.87
N MET A 77 4.66 0.17 11.43
CA MET A 77 5.24 0.48 10.13
C MET A 77 5.80 1.90 10.05
N GLN A 78 6.72 2.05 9.10
CA GLN A 78 7.23 3.35 8.66
C GLN A 78 6.88 3.56 7.19
N VAL A 79 6.60 4.80 6.81
CA VAL A 79 6.40 5.19 5.42
C VAL A 79 7.34 6.33 5.08
N PHE A 80 8.07 6.17 3.97
CA PHE A 80 8.98 7.17 3.45
C PHE A 80 8.51 7.65 2.07
N ALA A 81 8.62 8.95 1.85
CA ALA A 81 8.58 9.56 0.53
C ALA A 81 10.02 9.74 0.04
N ILE A 82 10.29 9.30 -1.19
CA ILE A 82 11.60 9.47 -1.82
C ILE A 82 11.47 10.58 -2.86
N GLY A 83 12.36 11.56 -2.76
CA GLY A 83 12.43 12.75 -3.61
C GLY A 83 12.54 12.45 -5.10
N ASP A 84 12.42 13.49 -5.92
CA ASP A 84 12.60 13.41 -7.38
C ASP A 84 14.03 13.01 -7.80
N ASP A 85 15.01 13.32 -6.96
CA ASP A 85 16.39 12.84 -7.05
C ASP A 85 16.55 11.32 -6.89
N ARG A 86 15.47 10.61 -6.53
CA ARG A 86 15.42 9.16 -6.25
C ARG A 86 16.31 8.70 -5.09
N MET A 87 16.83 9.62 -4.28
CA MET A 87 17.81 9.35 -3.22
C MET A 87 17.38 9.89 -1.86
N THR A 88 16.79 11.09 -1.82
CA THR A 88 16.39 11.73 -0.56
C THR A 88 15.18 11.02 0.02
N GLU A 89 15.36 10.27 1.12
CA GLU A 89 14.26 9.66 1.88
C GLU A 89 13.75 10.60 2.97
N THR A 90 12.46 10.88 2.97
CA THR A 90 11.76 11.66 4.02
C THR A 90 10.77 10.74 4.74
N LEU A 91 10.89 10.60 6.06
CA LEU A 91 9.91 9.88 6.87
C LEU A 91 8.61 10.69 6.91
N ILE A 92 7.52 10.12 6.42
CA ILE A 92 6.19 10.76 6.38
C ILE A 92 5.18 10.12 7.34
N TYR A 93 5.47 8.92 7.84
CA TYR A 93 4.68 8.25 8.87
C TYR A 93 5.54 7.25 9.64
N GLU A 94 5.38 7.21 10.96
CA GLU A 94 5.86 6.13 11.81
C GLU A 94 4.81 5.86 12.89
N GLY A 95 4.46 4.58 13.08
CA GLY A 95 3.62 4.18 14.19
C GLY A 95 2.77 2.96 13.92
N SER A 96 1.71 2.86 14.74
CA SER A 96 0.76 1.76 14.73
C SER A 96 -0.40 2.06 13.78
N ALA A 97 -0.63 1.15 12.85
CA ALA A 97 -1.72 1.17 11.89
C ALA A 97 -2.75 0.08 12.24
N PRO A 98 -3.93 0.47 12.77
CA PRO A 98 -5.00 -0.49 13.02
C PRO A 98 -5.62 -1.01 11.71
N PRO A 99 -6.46 -2.05 11.79
CA PRO A 99 -7.26 -2.54 10.67
C PRO A 99 -8.05 -1.42 9.98
N GLY A 100 -8.18 -1.50 8.65
CA GLY A 100 -9.00 -0.59 7.86
C GLY A 100 -8.23 0.60 7.26
N VAL A 101 -8.93 1.73 7.09
CA VAL A 101 -8.40 2.89 6.36
C VAL A 101 -7.58 3.79 7.26
N MET A 102 -6.40 4.15 6.80
CA MET A 102 -5.65 5.29 7.33
C MET A 102 -5.37 6.34 6.27
N SER A 103 -5.33 7.60 6.70
CA SER A 103 -4.93 8.73 5.88
C SER A 103 -3.87 9.53 6.61
N VAL A 104 -2.77 9.82 5.93
CA VAL A 104 -1.66 10.61 6.46
C VAL A 104 -1.44 11.81 5.57
N LYS A 105 -1.43 12.99 6.18
CA LYS A 105 -1.01 14.25 5.54
C LYS A 105 0.43 14.54 5.93
N PHE A 106 1.18 15.11 5.00
CA PHE A 106 2.58 15.52 5.19
C PHE A 106 2.89 16.72 4.31
N ASP A 107 4.04 17.34 4.50
CA ASP A 107 4.46 18.49 3.70
C ASP A 107 4.57 18.12 2.21
N GLN A 108 4.05 18.99 1.34
CA GLN A 108 4.08 18.76 -0.09
C GLN A 108 5.52 18.64 -0.58
N GLN A 109 5.80 17.61 -1.37
CA GLN A 109 7.12 17.39 -1.95
C GLN A 109 6.97 16.64 -3.28
N GLN A 110 7.98 16.75 -4.14
CA GLN A 110 8.06 15.92 -5.34
C GLN A 110 8.49 14.52 -4.94
N VAL A 111 7.67 13.52 -5.28
CA VAL A 111 7.88 12.13 -4.88
C VAL A 111 8.06 11.27 -6.13
N SER A 112 9.17 10.54 -6.21
CA SER A 112 9.42 9.54 -7.25
C SER A 112 9.11 8.11 -6.78
N LYS A 113 9.17 7.86 -5.47
CA LYS A 113 8.89 6.54 -4.88
C LYS A 113 8.29 6.69 -3.49
N LEU A 114 7.40 5.75 -3.15
CA LEU A 114 6.95 5.54 -1.77
C LEU A 114 7.45 4.20 -1.26
N LYS A 115 7.85 4.17 0.01
CA LYS A 115 8.39 3.00 0.67
C LYS A 115 7.62 2.76 1.96
N PHE A 116 6.92 1.63 2.01
CA PHE A 116 6.20 1.16 3.19
C PHE A 116 7.01 0.03 3.82
N TYR A 117 7.60 0.32 4.98
CA TYR A 117 8.50 -0.59 5.69
C TYR A 117 7.76 -1.27 6.85
N ASN A 118 7.82 -2.60 6.88
CA ASN A 118 7.33 -3.40 7.98
C ASN A 118 8.27 -3.26 9.20
N GLN A 119 7.79 -2.63 10.28
CA GLN A 119 8.57 -2.41 11.49
C GLN A 119 8.16 -3.43 12.56
N ASN A 120 8.67 -4.66 12.43
CA ASN A 120 8.40 -5.80 13.34
C ASN A 120 7.03 -6.48 13.20
N GLY A 121 6.32 -6.29 12.10
CA GLY A 121 5.07 -6.99 11.83
C GLY A 121 3.85 -6.32 12.48
N ASN A 122 2.97 -7.17 13.00
CA ASN A 122 1.74 -6.79 13.67
C ASN A 122 1.59 -7.55 14.99
N THR A 123 0.57 -7.20 15.77
CA THR A 123 0.30 -7.81 17.08
C THR A 123 0.07 -9.33 17.08
N LEU A 124 -0.15 -9.95 15.92
CA LEU A 124 -0.38 -11.40 15.77
C LEU A 124 0.76 -12.12 15.02
N TYR A 125 1.43 -11.44 14.07
CA TYR A 125 2.42 -12.06 13.18
C TYR A 125 3.54 -11.10 12.79
N GLU A 126 4.71 -11.64 12.45
CA GLU A 126 5.91 -10.88 12.01
C GLU A 126 5.85 -10.39 10.55
N HIS A 127 4.66 -10.06 10.04
CA HIS A 127 4.49 -9.51 8.69
C HIS A 127 3.45 -8.39 8.67
N MET A 128 3.61 -7.45 7.75
CA MET A 128 2.58 -6.48 7.40
C MET A 128 1.65 -7.07 6.34
N SER A 129 0.40 -6.62 6.30
CA SER A 129 -0.51 -6.87 5.17
C SER A 129 -1.30 -5.62 4.84
N THR A 130 -1.21 -5.19 3.58
CA THR A 130 -1.94 -4.03 3.06
C THR A 130 -2.85 -4.48 1.92
N LEU A 131 -4.01 -3.82 1.79
CA LEU A 131 -5.00 -4.11 0.75
C LEU A 131 -4.89 -3.14 -0.41
N LYS A 132 -4.67 -1.86 -0.11
CA LYS A 132 -4.64 -0.78 -1.10
C LYS A 132 -3.81 0.38 -0.61
N ILE A 133 -3.09 1.01 -1.52
CA ILE A 133 -2.35 2.25 -1.27
C ILE A 133 -2.76 3.27 -2.34
N GLN A 134 -2.98 4.50 -1.91
CA GLN A 134 -3.25 5.66 -2.76
C GLN A 134 -2.34 6.79 -2.31
N ALA A 135 -1.81 7.53 -3.27
CA ALA A 135 -0.99 8.70 -3.03
C ALA A 135 -1.39 9.79 -4.01
N TYR A 136 -1.63 10.99 -3.50
CA TYR A 136 -2.18 12.08 -4.30
C TYR A 136 -1.89 13.44 -3.66
N TYR A 137 -2.01 14.48 -4.46
CA TYR A 137 -2.10 15.85 -3.97
C TYR A 137 -3.55 16.15 -3.56
N ALA A 138 -3.76 16.53 -2.31
CA ALA A 138 -5.03 17.04 -1.83
C ALA A 138 -5.00 18.56 -1.86
N PHE A 139 -5.78 19.14 -2.78
CA PHE A 139 -6.16 20.55 -2.76
C PHE A 139 -7.14 20.72 -1.59
N TYR A 140 -6.82 21.58 -0.64
CA TYR A 140 -7.65 21.81 0.56
C TYR A 140 -9.05 22.31 0.21
#